data_AF-A0A3D3LP44-F1
#
_entry.id   AF-A0A3D3LP44-F1
#
_cell.length_a   1.000
_cell.length_b   1.000
_cell.length_c   1.000
_cell.angle_alpha   90.00
_cell.angle_beta   90.00
_cell.angle_gamma   90.00
#
_symmetry.space_group_name_H-M   'P 1'
#
loop_
_entity.id
_entity.type
_entity.pdbx_description
1 polymer ?
#
loop_
_entity_poly.entity_id
_entity_poly.type
_entity_poly.pdbx_seq_one_letter_code
_entity_poly.pdbx_strand_id
1 'polypeptide(L)'
;VLDEVDAPLDDANVERFCNMLTNIAESSDTRFLIITHHALTMARVDRLFGVTMQERGVSQLISVDLATAEQFAETGRDLSTDQNKDEVKSVG
;
A
#
# COMPACT_ATOMS: atom_id res chain seq x y z
N VAL A 1 -15.39 0.31 11.79
CA VAL A 1 -14.04 0.86 12.06
C VAL A 1 -13.29 -0.18 12.86
N LEU A 2 -12.07 -0.51 12.49
CA LEU A 2 -11.20 -1.48 13.15
C LEU A 2 -9.89 -0.77 13.49
N ASP A 3 -9.44 -0.88 14.74
CA ASP A 3 -8.27 -0.16 15.24
C ASP A 3 -7.26 -1.16 15.83
N GLU A 4 -6.13 -1.32 15.14
CA GLU A 4 -5.02 -2.22 15.48
C GLU A 4 -5.42 -3.64 15.88
N VAL A 5 -6.54 -4.14 15.32
CA VAL A 5 -7.08 -5.47 15.65
C VAL A 5 -6.17 -6.62 15.16
N ASP A 6 -5.26 -6.32 14.24
CA ASP A 6 -4.26 -7.22 13.68
C ASP A 6 -2.93 -7.21 14.44
N ALA A 7 -2.74 -6.30 15.41
CA ALA A 7 -1.50 -6.22 16.20
C ALA A 7 -1.09 -7.53 16.93
N PRO A 8 -2.01 -8.37 17.46
CA PRO A 8 -1.61 -9.63 18.11
C PRO A 8 -1.50 -10.81 17.14
N LEU A 9 -1.77 -10.61 15.84
CA LEU A 9 -1.84 -11.70 14.87
C LEU A 9 -0.48 -11.93 14.20
N ASP A 10 -0.24 -13.16 13.75
CA ASP A 10 0.86 -13.49 12.86
C ASP A 10 0.47 -13.31 11.39
N ASP A 11 1.45 -13.30 10.49
CA ASP A 11 1.26 -13.07 9.06
C ASP A 11 0.18 -13.98 8.43
N ALA A 12 0.14 -15.25 8.84
CA ALA A 12 -0.82 -16.22 8.32
C ALA A 12 -2.26 -15.91 8.75
N ASN A 13 -2.46 -15.47 10.00
CA ASN A 13 -3.78 -15.07 10.48
C ASN A 13 -4.19 -13.70 9.97
N VAL A 14 -3.24 -12.81 9.69
CA VAL A 14 -3.49 -11.50 9.07
C VAL A 14 -3.97 -11.67 7.63
N GLU A 15 -3.40 -12.61 6.88
CA GLU A 15 -3.89 -12.94 5.55
C GLU A 15 -5.34 -13.47 5.58
N ARG A 16 -5.64 -14.37 6.51
CA ARG A 16 -7.01 -14.88 6.70
C ARG A 16 -7.98 -13.77 7.11
N PHE A 17 -7.55 -12.87 7.98
CA PHE A 17 -8.32 -11.71 8.40
C PHE A 17 -8.63 -10.78 7.23
N CYS A 18 -7.64 -10.44 6.41
CA CYS A 18 -7.84 -9.62 5.21
C CYS A 18 -8.85 -10.26 4.26
N ASN A 19 -8.68 -11.55 3.95
CA ASN A 19 -9.59 -12.28 3.06
C ASN A 19 -11.04 -12.30 3.60
N MET A 20 -11.21 -12.48 4.91
CA MET A 20 -12.51 -12.43 5.56
C MET A 20 -13.15 -11.04 5.43
N LEU A 21 -12.38 -9.97 5.65
CA LEU A 21 -12.87 -8.60 5.53
C LEU A 21 -13.30 -8.27 4.10
N THR A 22 -12.50 -8.66 3.09
CA THR A 22 -12.85 -8.49 1.67
C THR A 22 -14.18 -9.17 1.34
N ASN A 23 -14.34 -10.43 1.77
CA ASN A 23 -15.59 -11.17 1.54
C ASN A 23 -16.81 -10.50 2.18
N ILE A 24 -16.67 -9.95 3.40
CA ILE A 24 -17.77 -9.25 4.06
C ILE A 24 -18.07 -7.92 3.36
N ALA A 25 -17.03 -7.19 2.96
CA ALA A 25 -17.17 -5.92 2.26
C ALA A 25 -17.95 -6.10 0.95
N GLU A 26 -17.60 -7.12 0.16
CA GLU A 26 -18.25 -7.46 -1.11
C GLU A 26 -19.68 -7.98 -0.94
N SER A 27 -19.89 -8.89 0.02
CA SER A 27 -21.21 -9.53 0.21
C SER A 27 -22.26 -8.62 0.84
N SER A 28 -21.83 -7.67 1.68
CA SER A 28 -22.73 -6.84 2.48
C SER A 28 -22.67 -5.36 2.10
N ASP A 29 -21.99 -5.02 0.99
CA ASP A 29 -21.72 -3.63 0.55
C ASP A 29 -21.26 -2.73 1.70
N THR A 30 -20.41 -3.30 2.56
CA THR A 30 -20.00 -2.68 3.82
C THR A 30 -18.61 -2.08 3.68
N ARG A 31 -18.49 -0.78 3.98
CA ARG A 31 -17.20 -0.09 3.94
C ARG A 31 -16.48 -0.19 5.28
N PHE A 32 -15.27 -0.74 5.25
CA PHE A 32 -14.39 -0.80 6.40
C PHE A 32 -13.41 0.37 6.42
N LEU A 33 -13.13 0.88 7.63
CA LEU A 33 -12.02 1.77 7.92
C LEU A 33 -11.11 1.04 8.91
N ILE A 34 -9.86 0.82 8.52
CA ILE A 34 -8.89 0.04 9.29
C ILE A 34 -7.72 0.96 9.63
N ILE A 35 -7.36 1.00 10.91
CA ILE A 35 -6.15 1.64 11.40
C ILE A 35 -5.20 0.51 11.76
N THR A 36 -4.04 0.49 11.12
CA THR A 36 -3.03 -0.56 11.29
C THR A 36 -1.66 -0.03 10.90
N HIS A 37 -0.62 -0.65 11.45
CA HIS A 37 0.77 -0.48 11.02
C HIS A 37 1.31 -1.75 10.30
N HIS A 38 0.48 -2.75 10.04
CA HIS A 38 0.90 -4.04 9.49
C HIS A 38 0.97 -4.03 7.95
N ALA A 39 2.15 -4.30 7.41
CA ALA A 39 2.41 -4.23 5.97
C ALA A 39 1.50 -5.13 5.10
N LEU A 40 1.14 -6.32 5.58
CA LEU A 40 0.26 -7.23 4.85
C LEU A 40 -1.16 -6.65 4.71
N THR A 41 -1.71 -6.11 5.79
CA THR A 41 -3.00 -5.42 5.76
C THR A 41 -2.96 -4.20 4.84
N MET A 42 -1.89 -3.40 4.91
CA MET A 42 -1.69 -2.22 4.04
C MET A 42 -1.61 -2.55 2.55
N ALA A 43 -1.10 -3.73 2.20
CA ALA A 43 -0.98 -4.17 0.81
C ALA A 43 -2.30 -4.72 0.22
N ARG A 44 -3.33 -4.95 1.05
CA ARG A 44 -4.59 -5.61 0.67
C ARG A 44 -5.80 -4.66 0.69
N VAL A 45 -5.58 -3.36 0.84
CA VAL A 45 -6.63 -2.33 0.86
C VAL A 45 -6.64 -1.50 -0.42
N ASP A 46 -7.81 -0.98 -0.80
CA ASP A 46 -7.95 -0.20 -2.05
C ASP A 46 -7.31 1.20 -1.95
N ARG A 47 -7.36 1.81 -0.76
CA ARG A 47 -6.86 3.16 -0.49
C ARG A 47 -6.17 3.19 0.86
N LEU A 48 -5.01 3.84 0.89
CA LEU A 48 -4.21 3.98 2.09
C LEU A 48 -4.12 5.45 2.50
N PHE A 49 -4.41 5.73 3.77
CA PHE A 49 -4.28 7.06 4.34
C PHE A 49 -3.11 7.06 5.30
N GLY A 50 -2.02 7.73 4.91
CA GLY A 50 -0.90 7.97 5.80
C GLY A 50 -1.20 9.14 6.72
N VAL A 51 -0.87 9.02 7.99
CA VAL A 51 -0.89 10.14 8.93
C VAL A 51 0.56 10.45 9.28
N THR A 52 0.96 11.71 9.10
CA THR A 52 2.29 12.22 9.46
C THR A 52 2.16 13.40 10.41
N MET A 53 3.19 13.65 11.22
CA MET A 53 3.26 14.82 12.11
C MET A 53 4.50 15.62 11.75
N GLN A 54 4.32 16.70 10.96
CA GLN A 54 5.44 17.59 10.63
C GLN A 54 5.82 18.49 11.80
N GLU A 55 4.81 18.95 12.54
CA GLU A 55 4.96 19.70 13.78
C GLU A 55 4.37 18.89 14.95
N ARG A 56 4.98 19.01 16.12
CA ARG A 56 4.56 18.26 17.30
C ARG A 56 3.10 18.61 17.66
N GLY A 57 2.22 17.62 17.57
CA GLY A 57 0.81 17.77 17.90
C GLY A 57 -0.07 18.21 16.72
N VAL A 58 0.50 18.43 15.53
CA VAL A 58 -0.27 18.71 14.30
C VAL A 58 -0.10 17.53 13.35
N SER A 59 -1.14 16.69 13.26
CA SER A 59 -1.20 15.60 12.29
C SER A 59 -1.71 16.10 10.94
N GLN A 60 -1.08 15.62 9.88
CA GLN A 60 -1.47 15.84 8.50
C GLN A 60 -1.78 14.48 7.85
N LEU A 61 -2.91 14.44 7.15
CA LEU A 61 -3.34 13.28 6.37
C LEU A 61 -2.80 13.37 4.95
N ILE A 62 -2.25 12.26 4.48
CA ILE A 62 -1.88 12.03 3.09
C ILE A 62 -2.66 10.82 2.57
N SER A 63 -3.13 10.87 1.33
CA SER A 63 -3.82 9.77 0.69
C SER A 63 -2.96 9.17 -0.40
N VAL A 64 -2.84 7.85 -0.41
CA VAL A 64 -2.19 7.06 -1.45
C VAL A 64 -3.21 6.10 -2.02
N ASP A 65 -3.39 6.17 -3.33
CA ASP A 65 -4.13 5.16 -4.08
C ASP A 65 -3.13 4.08 -4.50
N LEU A 66 -3.31 2.84 -4.01
CA LEU A 66 -2.33 1.77 -4.26
C LEU A 66 -2.25 1.41 -5.74
N ALA A 67 -3.37 1.39 -6.46
CA ALA A 67 -3.38 1.11 -7.90
C ALA A 67 -2.61 2.18 -8.69
N THR A 68 -2.72 3.43 -8.25
CA THR A 68 -1.96 4.53 -8.85
C THR A 68 -0.47 4.46 -8.46
N ALA A 69 -0.16 4.09 -7.21
CA ALA A 69 1.20 3.96 -6.72
C ALA A 69 1.99 2.85 -7.44
N GLU A 70 1.33 1.73 -7.76
CA GLU A 70 1.91 0.63 -8.55
C GLU A 70 2.31 1.09 -9.96
N GLN A 71 1.45 1.86 -10.64
CA GLN A 71 1.75 2.41 -11.98
C GLN A 71 2.96 3.35 -11.97
N PHE A 72 3.09 4.20 -10.94
CA PHE A 72 4.25 5.05 -10.79
C PHE A 72 5.53 4.25 -10.49
N ALA A 73 5.43 3.19 -9.68
CA ALA A 73 6.57 2.31 -9.39
C ALA A 73 7.04 1.53 -10.62
N GLU A 74 6.13 1.12 -11.51
CA GLU A 74 6.45 0.48 -12.79
C GLU A 74 7.10 1.45 -13.78
N THR A 75 6.52 2.64 -13.96
CA THR A 75 7.07 3.68 -14.86
C THR A 75 8.50 4.11 -14.44
N GLY A 76 8.78 4.14 -13.14
CA GLY A 76 10.13 4.43 -12.63
C GLY A 76 11.18 3.33 -12.92
N ARG A 77 10.77 2.08 -13.15
CA ARG A 77 11.68 0.97 -13.52
C ARG A 77 12.00 0.95 -15.01
N ASP A 78 11.10 1.41 -15.86
CA ASP A 78 11.37 1.48 -17.31
C ASP A 78 12.37 2.58 -17.66
N LEU A 79 12.34 3.71 -16.94
CA LEU A 79 13.28 4.83 -17.13
C LEU A 79 14.74 4.48 -16.78
N SER A 80 14.99 3.52 -15.89
CA SER A 80 16.34 3.07 -15.54
C SER A 80 16.88 2.00 -16.51
N THR A 81 16.02 1.37 -17.30
CA THR A 81 16.41 0.30 -18.23
C THR A 81 16.88 0.88 -19.58
N ASP A 82 16.39 2.06 -19.99
CA ASP A 82 16.76 2.67 -21.28
C ASP A 82 18.13 3.41 -21.25
N GLN A 83 18.60 3.86 -20.08
CA GLN A 83 19.88 4.57 -19.95
C GLN A 83 21.12 3.66 -20.18
N ASN A 84 20.97 2.33 -20.10
CA ASN A 84 22.09 1.39 -20.26
C ASN A 84 22.33 0.92 -21.71
N LYS A 85 21.54 1.39 -22.69
CA LYS A 85 21.65 0.93 -24.09
C LYS A 85 22.48 1.83 -25.00
N ASP A 86 22.78 3.06 -24.56
CA ASP A 86 23.49 4.05 -25.37
C ASP A 86 25.03 4.03 -25.21
N GLU A 87 25.59 3.39 -24.17
CA GLU A 87 27.07 3.35 -23.98
C GLU A 87 27.80 2.24 -24.76
N VAL A 88 27.11 1.25 -25.34
CA VAL A 88 27.78 0.09 -25.99
C VAL A 88 28.06 0.30 -27.48
N LYS A 89 27.73 1.45 -28.08
CA LYS A 89 27.91 1.69 -29.53
C LYS A 89 29.15 2.47 -29.97
N SER A 90 30.07 2.83 -29.06
CA SER A 90 31.25 3.64 -29.42
C SER A 90 32.60 2.92 -29.40
N VAL A 91 32.65 1.59 -29.30
CA VAL A 91 33.90 0.83 -29.52
C VAL A 91 33.67 -0.16 -30.65
N GLY A 92 33.85 0.34 -31.87
CA GLY A 92 33.88 -0.40 -33.12
C GLY A 92 34.68 0.38 -34.15
#